data_AF-A0A7S0XU87-F1
#
_entry.id   AF-A0A7S0XU87-F1
#
_cell.length_a   1.000
_cell.length_b   1.000
_cell.length_c   1.000
_cell.angle_alpha   90.00
_cell.angle_beta   90.00
_cell.angle_gamma   90.00
#
_symmetry.space_group_name_H-M   'P 1'
#
loop_
_entity.id
_entity.type
_entity.pdbx_description
1 polymer ?
#
loop_
_entity_poly.entity_id
_entity_poly.type
_entity_poly.pdbx_seq_one_letter_code
_entity_poly.pdbx_strand_id
1 'polypeptide(L)'
;MGKFRESTQVMRGDLEADELLRGDWQNVGGREWTVAHAKLLYLVYFYAQASSHLDEDDSWLRHAHMVVFIHEAVNSGILAYSMVPSSMSVTVGGTTSKVWVMTAHTALAAIYEMCSEGLINCIRMVTEDFAQAPAYQASIKGMDLVNKMPEELKMQVSQILHGPFGFDDEALEVLVQGREFVLTTPGGFVRRSNICDIGHVPFITSPYIPFCLRHSQTFLTDHSGRSYESALWESDVEDLRGEAIAVGNVTVLMSEWVPLGANTIFSITEKLGANTFPHTHEHKGVAAVPFLEGGRGGVR
;
A
#
# COMPACT_ATOMS: atom_id res chain seq x y z
N MET A 1 -32.09 17.62 14.85
CA MET A 1 -31.46 16.41 15.40
C MET A 1 -31.33 15.42 14.25
N GLY A 2 -30.21 15.48 13.53
CA GLY A 2 -30.04 14.79 12.25
C GLY A 2 -28.92 15.46 11.47
N LYS A 3 -27.70 14.91 11.59
CA LYS A 3 -26.48 15.13 10.77
C LYS A 3 -25.25 14.51 11.43
N PHE A 4 -25.36 13.26 11.89
CA PHE A 4 -24.21 12.50 12.42
C PHE A 4 -24.15 11.05 11.91
N ARG A 5 -25.09 10.65 11.03
CA ARG A 5 -25.16 9.29 10.49
C ARG A 5 -24.32 9.10 9.22
N GLU A 6 -24.29 10.09 8.33
CA GLU A 6 -23.49 10.03 7.08
C GLU A 6 -21.98 9.85 7.35
N SER A 7 -21.44 10.49 8.40
CA SER A 7 -20.00 10.43 8.71
C SER A 7 -19.51 9.05 9.17
N THR A 8 -20.38 8.22 9.76
CA THR A 8 -19.98 6.88 10.24
C THR A 8 -20.07 5.83 9.13
N GLN A 9 -20.93 6.05 8.13
CA GLN A 9 -21.15 5.16 7.00
C GLN A 9 -19.97 5.23 6.01
N VAL A 10 -19.48 6.45 5.71
CA VAL A 10 -18.28 6.68 4.87
C VAL A 10 -17.01 6.06 5.46
N MET A 11 -16.88 6.02 6.80
CA MET A 11 -15.72 5.43 7.46
C MET A 11 -15.68 3.90 7.38
N ARG A 12 -16.82 3.26 7.12
CA ARG A 12 -16.93 1.79 7.04
C ARG A 12 -17.01 1.27 5.61
N GLY A 13 -17.13 2.16 4.62
CA GLY A 13 -17.19 1.81 3.20
C GLY A 13 -18.49 1.17 2.72
N ASP A 14 -19.50 1.05 3.58
CA ASP A 14 -20.81 0.49 3.24
C ASP A 14 -21.64 1.52 2.44
N LEU A 15 -22.40 1.04 1.45
CA LEU A 15 -23.40 1.84 0.74
C LEU A 15 -24.74 1.84 1.49
N GLU A 16 -25.63 2.79 1.18
CA GLU A 16 -27.01 2.74 1.69
C GLU A 16 -27.75 1.48 1.23
N ALA A 17 -27.55 1.07 -0.03
CA ALA A 17 -28.14 -0.14 -0.59
C ALA A 17 -27.66 -1.42 0.13
N ASP A 18 -26.50 -1.38 0.80
CA ASP A 18 -25.94 -2.54 1.50
C ASP A 18 -26.75 -2.91 2.75
N GLU A 19 -27.57 -1.99 3.30
CA GLU A 19 -28.41 -2.27 4.47
C GLU A 19 -29.39 -3.43 4.21
N LEU A 20 -29.85 -3.60 2.97
CA LEU A 20 -30.79 -4.65 2.59
C LEU A 20 -30.15 -6.04 2.49
N LEU A 21 -28.82 -6.09 2.38
CA LEU A 21 -28.05 -7.32 2.21
C LEU A 21 -27.38 -7.78 3.51
N ARG A 22 -27.61 -7.05 4.60
CA ARG A 22 -27.19 -7.43 5.95
C ARG A 22 -27.95 -8.66 6.44
N GLY A 23 -27.31 -9.47 7.27
CA GLY A 23 -27.92 -10.66 7.86
C GLY A 23 -26.96 -11.48 8.71
N ASP A 24 -27.45 -12.62 9.19
CA ASP A 24 -26.73 -13.48 10.15
C ASP A 24 -25.38 -14.01 9.61
N TRP A 25 -25.22 -14.03 8.27
CA TRP A 25 -23.99 -14.44 7.60
C TRP A 25 -22.76 -13.57 7.97
N GLN A 26 -22.99 -12.34 8.43
CA GLN A 26 -21.95 -11.38 8.82
C GLN A 26 -21.23 -11.76 10.12
N ASN A 27 -21.82 -12.65 10.93
CA ASN A 27 -21.23 -13.04 12.21
C ASN A 27 -20.29 -14.23 12.03
N VAL A 28 -18.97 -13.97 12.10
CA VAL A 28 -17.93 -15.00 12.03
C VAL A 28 -16.91 -14.76 13.13
N GLY A 29 -16.70 -15.76 13.97
CA GLY A 29 -15.76 -15.68 15.10
C GLY A 29 -16.23 -14.76 16.23
N GLY A 30 -17.56 -14.59 16.41
CA GLY A 30 -18.13 -13.76 17.47
C GLY A 30 -18.07 -12.25 17.17
N ARG A 31 -17.68 -11.88 15.96
CA ARG A 31 -17.61 -10.50 15.48
C ARG A 31 -18.51 -10.35 14.25
N GLU A 32 -19.26 -9.26 14.22
CA GLU A 32 -20.09 -8.87 13.08
C GLU A 32 -19.26 -8.02 12.11
N TRP A 33 -19.16 -8.48 10.86
CA TRP A 33 -18.41 -7.83 9.78
C TRP A 33 -19.31 -6.98 8.92
N THR A 34 -18.84 -5.81 8.46
CA THR A 34 -19.65 -4.97 7.57
C THR A 34 -19.72 -5.55 6.16
N VAL A 35 -20.66 -5.06 5.35
CA VAL A 35 -20.81 -5.51 3.97
C VAL A 35 -19.59 -5.11 3.14
N ALA A 36 -19.01 -3.93 3.39
CA ALA A 36 -17.77 -3.50 2.75
C ALA A 36 -16.57 -4.41 3.11
N HIS A 37 -16.47 -4.90 4.35
CA HIS A 37 -15.46 -5.89 4.72
C HIS A 37 -15.64 -7.18 3.91
N ALA A 38 -16.88 -7.65 3.80
CA ALA A 38 -17.18 -8.85 3.04
C ALA A 38 -16.88 -8.70 1.54
N LYS A 39 -17.20 -7.55 0.94
CA LYS A 39 -16.85 -7.21 -0.45
C LYS A 39 -15.33 -7.19 -0.67
N LEU A 40 -14.59 -6.56 0.24
CA LEU A 40 -13.12 -6.54 0.22
C LEU A 40 -12.52 -7.95 0.38
N LEU A 41 -13.09 -8.78 1.26
CA LEU A 41 -12.68 -10.16 1.43
C LEU A 41 -12.96 -10.99 0.18
N TYR A 42 -14.12 -10.81 -0.45
CA TYR A 42 -14.47 -11.49 -1.69
C TYR A 42 -13.52 -11.13 -2.84
N LEU A 43 -13.10 -9.87 -2.93
CA LEU A 43 -12.07 -9.43 -3.88
C LEU A 43 -10.75 -10.19 -3.67
N VAL A 44 -10.29 -10.34 -2.43
CA VAL A 44 -9.09 -11.14 -2.14
C VAL A 44 -9.32 -12.61 -2.50
N TYR A 45 -10.45 -13.18 -2.08
CA TYR A 45 -10.84 -14.57 -2.35
C TYR A 45 -10.89 -14.88 -3.84
N PHE A 46 -11.35 -13.94 -4.68
CA PHE A 46 -11.44 -14.15 -6.12
C PHE A 46 -10.07 -14.41 -6.76
N TYR A 47 -9.01 -13.74 -6.28
CA TYR A 47 -7.65 -13.87 -6.84
C TYR A 47 -6.71 -14.77 -6.05
N ALA A 48 -6.95 -14.94 -4.75
CA ALA A 48 -6.00 -15.54 -3.83
C ALA A 48 -6.71 -16.30 -2.71
N GLN A 49 -6.59 -17.63 -2.75
CA GLN A 49 -7.18 -18.55 -1.78
C GLN A 49 -6.09 -19.44 -1.19
N ALA A 50 -6.20 -19.69 0.12
CA ALA A 50 -5.39 -20.70 0.78
C ALA A 50 -5.76 -22.07 0.23
N SER A 51 -4.78 -22.82 -0.25
CA SER A 51 -5.06 -24.17 -0.70
C SER A 51 -5.53 -25.06 0.46
N SER A 52 -6.47 -25.95 0.17
CA SER A 52 -6.88 -27.04 1.06
C SER A 52 -5.98 -28.28 0.96
N HIS A 53 -5.09 -28.35 -0.04
CA HIS A 53 -4.30 -29.53 -0.37
C HIS A 53 -2.80 -29.21 -0.47
N LEU A 54 -1.96 -30.18 -0.10
CA LEU A 54 -0.49 -30.00 -0.10
C LEU A 54 0.13 -29.90 -1.49
N ASP A 55 -0.60 -30.33 -2.54
CA ASP A 55 -0.10 -30.43 -3.91
C ASP A 55 -0.54 -29.26 -4.81
N GLU A 56 -1.33 -28.33 -4.29
CA GLU A 56 -1.76 -27.15 -5.04
C GLU A 56 -0.94 -25.93 -4.62
N ASP A 57 -0.60 -25.09 -5.60
CA ASP A 57 0.12 -23.86 -5.35
C ASP A 57 -0.78 -22.82 -4.67
N ASP A 58 -0.28 -22.21 -3.60
CA ASP A 58 -0.94 -21.09 -2.96
C ASP A 58 -0.94 -19.86 -3.87
N SER A 59 -2.12 -19.25 -4.04
CA SER A 59 -2.28 -18.00 -4.77
C SER A 59 -2.22 -16.80 -3.81
N TRP A 60 -1.56 -15.71 -4.25
CA TRP A 60 -1.33 -14.50 -3.46
C TRP A 60 -1.61 -13.23 -4.26
N LEU A 61 -2.45 -12.35 -3.72
CA LEU A 61 -2.76 -11.05 -4.31
C LEU A 61 -1.78 -10.00 -3.80
N ARG A 62 -0.98 -9.44 -4.71
CA ARG A 62 0.04 -8.42 -4.36
C ARG A 62 -0.58 -7.09 -3.96
N HIS A 63 0.06 -6.37 -3.04
CA HIS A 63 -0.42 -5.06 -2.57
C HIS A 63 -0.76 -4.08 -3.70
N ALA A 64 0.13 -3.94 -4.70
CA ALA A 64 -0.12 -3.07 -5.85
C ALA A 64 -1.43 -3.38 -6.57
N HIS A 65 -1.72 -4.67 -6.76
CA HIS A 65 -2.92 -5.12 -7.46
C HIS A 65 -4.15 -4.90 -6.57
N MET A 66 -4.02 -5.16 -5.26
CA MET A 66 -5.06 -4.86 -4.28
C MET A 66 -5.46 -3.37 -4.30
N VAL A 67 -4.49 -2.46 -4.30
CA VAL A 67 -4.76 -1.02 -4.35
C VAL A 67 -5.49 -0.63 -5.64
N VAL A 68 -5.12 -1.21 -6.78
CA VAL A 68 -5.83 -1.01 -8.06
C VAL A 68 -7.26 -1.50 -8.01
N PHE A 69 -7.52 -2.72 -7.55
CA PHE A 69 -8.89 -3.23 -7.49
C PHE A 69 -9.78 -2.46 -6.49
N ILE A 70 -9.24 -2.03 -5.35
CA ILE A 70 -9.96 -1.14 -4.42
C ILE A 70 -10.32 0.17 -5.12
N HIS A 71 -9.38 0.76 -5.86
CA HIS A 71 -9.62 2.00 -6.61
C HIS A 71 -10.74 1.83 -7.64
N GLU A 72 -10.71 0.77 -8.45
CA GLU A 72 -11.78 0.48 -9.42
C GLU A 72 -13.13 0.24 -8.72
N ALA A 73 -13.14 -0.49 -7.59
CA ALA A 73 -14.37 -0.75 -6.83
C ALA A 73 -15.00 0.52 -6.25
N VAL A 74 -14.19 1.48 -5.81
CA VAL A 74 -14.68 2.78 -5.33
C VAL A 74 -15.18 3.63 -6.50
N ASN A 75 -14.43 3.67 -7.63
CA ASN A 75 -14.85 4.42 -8.82
C ASN A 75 -16.16 3.88 -9.44
N SER A 76 -16.38 2.56 -9.39
CA SER A 76 -17.62 1.94 -9.83
C SER A 76 -18.76 2.02 -8.81
N GLY A 77 -18.51 2.62 -7.63
CA GLY A 77 -19.53 2.80 -6.60
C GLY A 77 -19.93 1.52 -5.86
N ILE A 78 -19.12 0.47 -5.90
CA ILE A 78 -19.34 -0.79 -5.16
C ILE A 78 -18.89 -0.65 -3.70
N LEU A 79 -17.89 0.19 -3.46
CA LEU A 79 -17.37 0.53 -2.14
C LEU A 79 -17.44 2.04 -1.91
N ALA A 80 -17.85 2.46 -0.73
CA ALA A 80 -18.04 3.86 -0.36
C ALA A 80 -16.84 4.45 0.44
N TYR A 81 -15.61 4.09 0.05
CA TYR A 81 -14.41 4.63 0.71
C TYR A 81 -13.94 5.93 0.07
N SER A 82 -13.38 6.84 0.87
CA SER A 82 -12.72 8.05 0.37
C SER A 82 -11.33 7.73 -0.17
N MET A 83 -11.04 8.14 -1.41
CA MET A 83 -9.70 8.04 -1.98
C MET A 83 -8.95 9.35 -1.85
N VAL A 84 -7.65 9.27 -1.57
CA VAL A 84 -6.75 10.41 -1.49
C VAL A 84 -5.43 10.11 -2.20
N PRO A 85 -4.74 11.12 -2.76
CA PRO A 85 -3.43 10.93 -3.36
C PRO A 85 -2.42 10.43 -2.34
N SER A 86 -1.68 9.38 -2.68
CA SER A 86 -0.60 8.82 -1.86
C SER A 86 0.53 8.29 -2.74
N SER A 87 1.76 8.34 -2.23
CA SER A 87 2.92 7.80 -2.91
C SER A 87 3.07 6.31 -2.61
N MET A 88 3.15 5.50 -3.66
CA MET A 88 3.35 4.06 -3.59
C MET A 88 4.69 3.68 -4.24
N SER A 89 5.41 2.72 -3.65
CA SER A 89 6.58 2.10 -4.28
C SER A 89 6.14 0.99 -5.22
N VAL A 90 6.66 1.00 -6.44
CA VAL A 90 6.37 0.03 -7.48
C VAL A 90 7.67 -0.43 -8.10
N THR A 91 7.90 -1.76 -8.11
CA THR A 91 9.10 -2.37 -8.68
C THR A 91 8.76 -3.06 -10.00
N VAL A 92 9.45 -2.68 -11.07
CA VAL A 92 9.32 -3.30 -12.39
C VAL A 92 10.73 -3.59 -12.91
N GLY A 93 11.02 -4.86 -13.22
CA GLY A 93 12.32 -5.30 -13.73
C GLY A 93 13.51 -4.84 -12.87
N GLY A 94 13.45 -5.11 -11.56
CA GLY A 94 14.50 -4.74 -10.61
C GLY A 94 14.60 -3.26 -10.25
N THR A 95 13.79 -2.39 -10.87
CA THR A 95 13.83 -0.94 -10.60
C THR A 95 12.60 -0.51 -9.83
N THR A 96 12.80 0.01 -8.61
CA THR A 96 11.73 0.64 -7.85
C THR A 96 11.62 2.12 -8.14
N SER A 97 10.39 2.54 -8.42
CA SER A 97 10.04 3.95 -8.53
C SER A 97 8.90 4.30 -7.60
N LYS A 98 8.81 5.58 -7.25
CA LYS A 98 7.64 6.14 -6.57
C LYS A 98 6.62 6.56 -7.62
N VAL A 99 5.40 6.05 -7.47
CA VAL A 99 4.25 6.39 -8.29
C VAL A 99 3.20 6.99 -7.37
N TRP A 100 2.60 8.09 -7.79
CA TRP A 100 1.48 8.67 -7.07
C TRP A 100 0.18 7.99 -7.51
N VAL A 101 -0.63 7.57 -6.54
CA VAL A 101 -1.88 6.81 -6.75
C VAL A 101 -3.00 7.32 -5.85
N MET A 102 -4.24 7.28 -6.34
CA MET A 102 -5.43 7.51 -5.54
C MET A 102 -5.73 6.28 -4.67
N THR A 103 -5.47 6.38 -3.37
CA THR A 103 -5.59 5.26 -2.42
C THR A 103 -6.71 5.48 -1.42
N ALA A 104 -7.50 4.44 -1.14
CA ALA A 104 -8.45 4.42 -0.03
C ALA A 104 -7.80 3.84 1.24
N HIS A 105 -7.19 4.70 2.07
CA HIS A 105 -6.48 4.24 3.28
C HIS A 105 -7.38 3.51 4.29
N THR A 106 -8.65 3.91 4.40
CA THR A 106 -9.63 3.25 5.28
C THR A 106 -9.97 1.85 4.80
N ALA A 107 -10.04 1.62 3.48
CA ALA A 107 -10.19 0.28 2.91
C ALA A 107 -8.97 -0.60 3.22
N LEU A 108 -7.76 -0.07 3.09
CA LEU A 108 -6.53 -0.79 3.46
C LEU A 108 -6.47 -1.10 4.97
N ALA A 109 -6.93 -0.18 5.82
CA ALA A 109 -7.06 -0.42 7.25
C ALA A 109 -8.05 -1.56 7.55
N ALA A 110 -9.19 -1.62 6.85
CA ALA A 110 -10.15 -2.72 6.94
C ALA A 110 -9.54 -4.07 6.52
N ILE A 111 -8.69 -4.09 5.49
CA ILE A 111 -7.90 -5.29 5.12
C ILE A 111 -7.00 -5.71 6.28
N TYR A 112 -6.23 -4.79 6.86
CA TYR A 112 -5.35 -5.10 8.00
C TYR A 112 -6.13 -5.58 9.23
N GLU A 113 -7.32 -5.04 9.46
CA GLU A 113 -8.23 -5.51 10.50
C GLU A 113 -8.65 -6.97 10.25
N MET A 114 -9.06 -7.30 9.02
CA MET A 114 -9.36 -8.69 8.63
C MET A 114 -8.14 -9.61 8.73
N CYS A 115 -6.93 -9.09 8.47
CA CYS A 115 -5.70 -9.83 8.72
C CYS A 115 -5.49 -10.13 10.22
N SER A 116 -5.70 -9.13 11.08
CA SER A 116 -5.54 -9.28 12.53
C SER A 116 -6.53 -10.30 13.13
N GLU A 117 -7.70 -10.43 12.52
CA GLU A 117 -8.76 -11.37 12.92
C GLU A 117 -8.68 -12.71 12.20
N GLY A 118 -7.67 -12.91 11.34
CA GLY A 118 -7.40 -14.17 10.64
C GLY A 118 -8.37 -14.53 9.53
N LEU A 119 -9.13 -13.56 8.98
CA LEU A 119 -9.92 -13.76 7.75
C LEU A 119 -9.06 -13.68 6.49
N ILE A 120 -7.98 -12.90 6.54
CA ILE A 120 -7.02 -12.74 5.45
C ILE A 120 -5.64 -13.13 5.98
N ASN A 121 -4.95 -14.02 5.27
CA ASN A 121 -3.53 -14.27 5.47
C ASN A 121 -2.73 -13.12 4.84
N CYS A 122 -1.71 -12.62 5.53
CA CYS A 122 -0.83 -11.57 5.02
C CYS A 122 0.63 -11.99 5.19
N ILE A 123 1.36 -12.01 4.09
CA ILE A 123 2.82 -12.18 4.10
C ILE A 123 3.50 -10.90 3.60
N ARG A 124 4.77 -10.72 3.94
CA ARG A 124 5.61 -9.69 3.34
C ARG A 124 6.50 -10.34 2.31
N MET A 125 6.36 -9.89 1.07
CA MET A 125 7.28 -10.24 -0.01
C MET A 125 8.36 -9.19 -0.12
N VAL A 126 9.46 -9.60 -0.72
CA VAL A 126 10.64 -8.78 -0.93
C VAL A 126 10.88 -8.76 -2.42
N THR A 127 10.93 -7.56 -2.99
CA THR A 127 11.28 -7.37 -4.39
C THR A 127 12.79 -7.50 -4.59
N GLU A 128 13.23 -7.55 -5.85
CA GLU A 128 14.65 -7.68 -6.22
C GLU A 128 15.54 -6.56 -5.65
N ASP A 129 14.98 -5.37 -5.43
CA ASP A 129 15.64 -4.21 -4.82
C ASP A 129 15.38 -4.11 -3.30
N PHE A 130 15.00 -5.21 -2.67
CA PHE A 130 14.70 -5.30 -1.24
C PHE A 130 13.55 -4.39 -0.77
N ALA A 131 12.70 -3.90 -1.66
CA ALA A 131 11.46 -3.25 -1.26
C ALA A 131 10.50 -4.31 -0.71
N GLN A 132 9.93 -4.02 0.45
CA GLN A 132 8.93 -4.90 1.05
C GLN A 132 7.52 -4.47 0.62
N ALA A 133 6.73 -5.42 0.16
CA ALA A 133 5.32 -5.21 -0.13
C ALA A 133 4.48 -6.37 0.43
N PRO A 134 3.31 -6.10 1.03
CA PRO A 134 2.45 -7.17 1.49
C PRO A 134 1.82 -7.94 0.33
N ALA A 135 1.48 -9.18 0.58
CA ALA A 135 0.57 -9.97 -0.25
C ALA A 135 -0.53 -10.57 0.62
N TYR A 136 -1.70 -10.73 0.03
CA TYR A 136 -2.92 -11.12 0.72
C TYR A 136 -3.47 -12.41 0.12
N GLN A 137 -4.08 -13.22 0.96
CA GLN A 137 -4.75 -14.46 0.57
C GLN A 137 -5.95 -14.69 1.50
N ALA A 138 -7.09 -15.12 0.97
CA ALA A 138 -8.23 -15.48 1.81
C ALA A 138 -7.87 -16.73 2.64
N SER A 139 -8.01 -16.62 3.97
CA SER A 139 -7.78 -17.77 4.86
C SER A 139 -8.97 -18.73 4.81
N ILE A 140 -8.84 -19.93 5.39
CA ILE A 140 -9.96 -20.87 5.55
C ILE A 140 -11.15 -20.22 6.28
N LYS A 141 -10.89 -19.46 7.35
CA LYS A 141 -11.91 -18.69 8.08
C LYS A 141 -12.55 -17.62 7.20
N GLY A 142 -11.76 -16.99 6.33
CA GLY A 142 -12.26 -16.02 5.34
C GLY A 142 -13.17 -16.67 4.31
N MET A 143 -12.79 -17.83 3.78
CA MET A 143 -13.58 -18.61 2.83
C MET A 143 -14.93 -19.03 3.44
N ASP A 144 -14.97 -19.42 4.72
CA ASP A 144 -16.22 -19.72 5.41
C ASP A 144 -17.21 -18.54 5.44
N LEU A 145 -16.70 -17.31 5.57
CA LEU A 145 -17.52 -16.10 5.50
C LEU A 145 -18.03 -15.88 4.08
N VAL A 146 -17.14 -15.98 3.08
CA VAL A 146 -17.50 -15.83 1.66
C VAL A 146 -18.55 -16.85 1.22
N ASN A 147 -18.44 -18.10 1.67
CA ASN A 147 -19.40 -19.17 1.36
C ASN A 147 -20.81 -18.88 1.89
N LYS A 148 -20.93 -18.13 2.99
CA LYS A 148 -22.21 -17.70 3.56
C LYS A 148 -22.72 -16.38 2.99
N MET A 149 -21.87 -15.66 2.25
CA MET A 149 -22.23 -14.36 1.69
C MET A 149 -23.34 -14.51 0.63
N PRO A 150 -24.36 -13.63 0.62
CA PRO A 150 -25.36 -13.55 -0.44
C PRO A 150 -24.73 -13.49 -1.83
N GLU A 151 -25.34 -14.19 -2.79
CA GLU A 151 -24.82 -14.26 -4.16
C GLU A 151 -24.91 -12.91 -4.86
N GLU A 152 -25.90 -12.10 -4.50
CA GLU A 152 -26.06 -10.73 -4.98
C GLU A 152 -24.84 -9.86 -4.64
N LEU A 153 -24.26 -10.02 -3.45
CA LEU A 153 -23.05 -9.29 -3.06
C LEU A 153 -21.82 -9.76 -3.83
N LYS A 154 -21.71 -11.07 -4.10
CA LYS A 154 -20.62 -11.62 -4.91
C LYS A 154 -20.70 -11.06 -6.32
N MET A 155 -21.88 -11.12 -6.94
CA MET A 155 -22.13 -10.59 -8.28
C MET A 155 -21.78 -9.10 -8.39
N GLN A 156 -22.13 -8.28 -7.40
CA GLN A 156 -21.75 -6.86 -7.39
C GLN A 156 -20.24 -6.66 -7.51
N VAL A 157 -19.45 -7.41 -6.74
CA VAL A 157 -17.99 -7.31 -6.79
C VAL A 157 -17.46 -7.94 -8.07
N SER A 158 -17.95 -9.10 -8.51
CA SER A 158 -17.51 -9.77 -9.74
C SER A 158 -17.63 -8.88 -10.97
N GLN A 159 -18.64 -7.99 -11.04
CA GLN A 159 -18.81 -7.06 -12.15
C GLN A 159 -17.60 -6.16 -12.44
N ILE A 160 -16.76 -5.85 -11.44
CA ILE A 160 -15.52 -5.09 -11.66
C ILE A 160 -14.27 -5.95 -11.78
N LEU A 161 -14.37 -7.25 -11.48
CA LEU A 161 -13.26 -8.18 -11.55
C LEU A 161 -13.21 -8.89 -12.91
N HIS A 162 -14.28 -8.83 -13.68
CA HIS A 162 -14.36 -9.38 -15.02
C HIS A 162 -14.18 -8.32 -16.11
N GLY A 163 -13.76 -8.76 -17.30
CA GLY A 163 -13.66 -7.91 -18.48
C GLY A 163 -14.99 -7.30 -18.90
N PRO A 164 -14.96 -6.22 -19.71
CA PRO A 164 -16.19 -5.65 -20.27
C PRO A 164 -16.82 -6.61 -21.30
N PHE A 165 -17.97 -6.20 -21.85
CA PHE A 165 -18.72 -6.98 -22.85
C PHE A 165 -17.82 -7.62 -23.92
N GLY A 166 -17.91 -8.95 -24.06
CA GLY A 166 -17.07 -9.75 -24.95
C GLY A 166 -15.86 -10.41 -24.26
N PHE A 167 -15.60 -10.03 -23.00
CA PHE A 167 -14.58 -10.59 -22.11
C PHE A 167 -15.14 -10.81 -20.69
N ASP A 168 -16.46 -10.86 -20.55
CA ASP A 168 -17.18 -10.94 -19.28
C ASP A 168 -16.98 -12.27 -18.54
N ASP A 169 -16.60 -13.33 -19.25
CA ASP A 169 -16.19 -14.61 -18.65
C ASP A 169 -14.74 -14.60 -18.14
N GLU A 170 -13.95 -13.57 -18.46
CA GLU A 170 -12.52 -13.50 -18.15
C GLU A 170 -12.23 -12.58 -16.97
N ALA A 171 -11.38 -13.04 -16.05
CA ALA A 171 -10.89 -12.22 -14.95
C ALA A 171 -9.92 -11.15 -15.45
N LEU A 172 -10.04 -9.94 -14.90
CA LEU A 172 -9.09 -8.86 -15.09
C LEU A 172 -7.82 -9.12 -14.27
N GLU A 173 -6.68 -8.89 -14.90
CA GLU A 173 -5.36 -8.92 -14.31
C GLU A 173 -4.76 -7.52 -14.28
N VAL A 174 -3.99 -7.21 -13.23
CA VAL A 174 -3.27 -5.95 -13.14
C VAL A 174 -1.84 -6.15 -13.62
N LEU A 175 -1.50 -5.51 -14.71
CA LEU A 175 -0.13 -5.37 -15.20
C LEU A 175 0.44 -4.01 -14.79
N VAL A 176 1.66 -4.05 -14.27
CA VAL A 176 2.41 -2.85 -13.92
C VAL A 176 3.42 -2.58 -15.03
N GLN A 177 3.23 -1.49 -15.77
CA GLN A 177 4.09 -1.10 -16.89
C GLN A 177 4.79 0.21 -16.57
N GLY A 178 6.02 0.10 -16.05
CA GLY A 178 6.80 1.25 -15.60
C GLY A 178 6.14 1.95 -14.42
N ARG A 179 5.44 3.07 -14.70
CA ARG A 179 4.71 3.87 -13.69
C ARG A 179 3.18 3.83 -13.87
N GLU A 180 2.69 3.01 -14.80
CA GLU A 180 1.28 2.90 -15.10
C GLU A 180 0.72 1.54 -14.70
N PHE A 181 -0.56 1.52 -14.37
CA PHE A 181 -1.31 0.30 -14.07
C PHE A 181 -2.28 0.03 -15.22
N VAL A 182 -2.22 -1.17 -15.76
CA VAL A 182 -3.02 -1.60 -16.90
C VAL A 182 -3.82 -2.83 -16.49
N LEU A 183 -5.12 -2.80 -16.75
CA LEU A 183 -6.03 -3.92 -16.57
C LEU A 183 -6.12 -4.69 -17.88
N THR A 184 -5.88 -6.00 -17.83
CA THR A 184 -5.89 -6.86 -19.01
C THR A 184 -6.70 -8.12 -18.79
N THR A 185 -7.16 -8.76 -19.87
CA THR A 185 -7.68 -10.13 -19.81
C THR A 185 -6.90 -11.06 -20.74
N PRO A 186 -6.93 -12.39 -20.52
CA PRO A 186 -6.27 -13.36 -21.40
C PRO A 186 -6.72 -13.27 -22.88
N GLY A 187 -7.98 -12.92 -23.14
CA GLY A 187 -8.55 -12.72 -24.46
C GLY A 187 -8.06 -11.46 -25.18
N GLY A 188 -7.27 -10.62 -24.52
CA GLY A 188 -6.60 -9.46 -25.12
C GLY A 188 -7.28 -8.12 -24.88
N PHE A 189 -8.25 -8.04 -23.95
CA PHE A 189 -8.71 -6.75 -23.46
C PHE A 189 -7.55 -6.03 -22.75
N VAL A 190 -7.43 -4.72 -22.97
CA VAL A 190 -6.40 -3.87 -22.35
C VAL A 190 -7.01 -2.49 -22.06
N ARG A 191 -6.93 -2.05 -20.80
CA ARG A 191 -7.35 -0.70 -20.38
C ARG A 191 -6.39 -0.15 -19.33
N ARG A 192 -5.92 1.07 -19.51
CA ARG A 192 -5.19 1.80 -18.47
C ARG A 192 -6.14 2.14 -17.31
N SER A 193 -5.74 1.83 -16.08
CA SER A 193 -6.44 2.32 -14.88
C SER A 193 -6.12 3.80 -14.67
N ASN A 194 -7.14 4.56 -14.26
CA ASN A 194 -7.02 5.98 -13.92
C ASN A 194 -6.53 6.19 -12.46
N ILE A 195 -5.99 5.16 -11.80
CA ILE A 195 -5.49 5.27 -10.43
C ILE A 195 -4.38 6.31 -10.25
N CYS A 196 -3.56 6.51 -11.28
CA CYS A 196 -2.50 7.53 -11.27
C CYS A 196 -3.02 8.93 -11.63
N ASP A 197 -4.30 9.06 -11.99
CA ASP A 197 -4.89 10.33 -12.39
C ASP A 197 -5.33 11.08 -11.12
N ILE A 198 -4.33 11.65 -10.46
CA ILE A 198 -4.52 12.48 -9.28
C ILE A 198 -5.07 13.81 -9.77
N GLY A 199 -6.38 13.97 -9.58
CA GLY A 199 -7.04 15.24 -9.87
C GLY A 199 -6.34 16.40 -9.17
N HIS A 200 -6.56 17.61 -9.70
CA HIS A 200 -5.96 18.83 -9.19
C HIS A 200 -6.24 19.04 -7.70
N VAL A 201 -5.19 19.28 -6.90
CA VAL A 201 -5.32 19.66 -5.49
C VAL A 201 -5.07 21.17 -5.36
N PRO A 202 -6.13 22.01 -5.22
CA PRO A 202 -6.02 23.47 -5.25
C PRO A 202 -5.50 24.01 -3.92
N PHE A 203 -4.23 23.75 -3.59
CA PHE A 203 -3.60 24.37 -2.44
C PHE A 203 -2.31 25.08 -2.81
N ILE A 204 -2.07 26.19 -2.13
CA ILE A 204 -0.80 26.89 -2.12
C ILE A 204 -0.35 26.91 -0.68
N THR A 205 0.86 26.42 -0.45
CA THR A 205 1.43 26.26 0.88
C THR A 205 2.69 27.09 1.01
N SER A 206 2.73 28.00 1.98
CA SER A 206 3.99 28.63 2.39
C SER A 206 4.76 27.63 3.26
N PRO A 207 6.03 27.31 2.96
CA PRO A 207 6.84 26.45 3.82
C PRO A 207 6.97 27.06 5.22
N TYR A 208 6.73 26.24 6.25
CA TYR A 208 6.94 26.63 7.65
C TYR A 208 7.85 25.64 8.37
N ILE A 209 9.00 26.13 8.82
CA ILE A 209 9.95 25.39 9.64
C ILE A 209 10.18 26.21 10.92
N PRO A 210 10.09 25.65 12.13
CA PRO A 210 10.43 26.36 13.37
C PRO A 210 11.88 26.88 13.35
N PHE A 211 12.14 28.06 13.92
CA PHE A 211 13.48 28.69 13.92
C PHE A 211 14.60 27.77 14.46
N CYS A 212 14.30 26.93 15.46
CA CYS A 212 15.27 26.00 16.03
C CYS A 212 15.72 24.87 15.09
N LEU A 213 14.99 24.63 13.99
CA LEU A 213 15.27 23.61 12.99
C LEU A 213 15.80 24.20 11.67
N ARG A 214 15.89 25.53 11.56
CA ARG A 214 16.40 26.19 10.34
C ARG A 214 17.92 26.24 10.36
N HIS A 215 18.52 25.97 9.20
CA HIS A 215 19.95 26.21 9.00
C HIS A 215 20.30 27.71 9.08
N SER A 216 19.38 28.58 8.63
CA SER A 216 19.57 30.03 8.60
C SER A 216 18.39 30.79 9.20
N GLN A 217 18.62 32.06 9.51
CA GLN A 217 17.57 33.01 9.91
C GLN A 217 16.81 33.60 8.71
N THR A 218 17.08 33.11 7.49
CA THR A 218 16.41 33.58 6.29
C THR A 218 14.90 33.33 6.41
N PHE A 219 14.11 34.33 6.02
CA PHE A 219 12.67 34.16 5.95
C PHE A 219 12.33 33.11 4.89
N LEU A 220 11.41 32.21 5.25
CA LEU A 220 10.86 31.25 4.30
C LEU A 220 9.95 31.98 3.32
N THR A 221 9.82 31.43 2.13
CA THR A 221 9.00 32.00 1.07
C THR A 221 7.54 32.09 1.54
N ASP A 222 6.93 33.26 1.35
CA ASP A 222 5.50 33.44 1.59
C ASP A 222 4.74 33.41 0.25
N HIS A 223 3.79 32.49 0.14
CA HIS A 223 2.91 32.33 -1.01
C HIS A 223 1.48 32.85 -0.75
N SER A 224 1.24 33.58 0.35
CA SER A 224 -0.07 34.17 0.67
C SER A 224 -0.68 34.99 -0.49
N GLY A 225 0.15 35.79 -1.19
CA GLY A 225 -0.28 36.59 -2.34
C GLY A 225 -0.55 35.80 -3.62
N ARG A 226 -0.21 34.51 -3.64
CA ARG A 226 -0.40 33.62 -4.79
C ARG A 226 -1.66 32.78 -4.67
N SER A 227 -2.43 32.87 -3.59
CA SER A 227 -3.58 31.99 -3.32
C SER A 227 -4.59 31.87 -4.46
N TYR A 228 -4.74 32.90 -5.30
CA TYR A 228 -5.61 32.88 -6.49
C TYR A 228 -5.17 31.86 -7.55
N GLU A 229 -3.89 31.53 -7.59
CA GLU A 229 -3.29 30.56 -8.51
C GLU A 229 -3.84 29.14 -8.25
N SER A 230 -4.26 28.82 -7.02
CA SER A 230 -4.93 27.56 -6.69
C SER A 230 -6.23 27.33 -7.47
N ALA A 231 -6.83 28.36 -8.08
CA ALA A 231 -8.03 28.20 -8.91
C ALA A 231 -7.72 28.07 -10.41
N LEU A 232 -6.46 28.26 -10.82
CA LEU A 232 -6.05 28.45 -12.21
C LEU A 232 -5.16 27.33 -12.76
N TRP A 233 -4.64 26.44 -11.92
CA TRP A 233 -3.64 25.45 -12.34
C TRP A 233 -4.31 24.22 -12.97
N GLU A 234 -3.84 23.82 -14.15
CA GLU A 234 -4.34 22.64 -14.87
C GLU A 234 -3.67 21.33 -14.42
N SER A 235 -2.46 21.39 -13.81
CA SER A 235 -1.72 20.21 -13.35
C SER A 235 -0.68 20.54 -12.27
N ASP A 236 -0.06 19.47 -11.74
CA ASP A 236 0.80 19.41 -10.54
C ASP A 236 1.76 20.58 -10.29
N VAL A 237 2.05 20.80 -9.01
CA VAL A 237 3.04 21.77 -8.53
C VAL A 237 4.41 21.45 -9.13
N GLU A 238 4.98 22.41 -9.88
CA GLU A 238 6.38 22.35 -10.29
C GLU A 238 7.26 22.06 -9.07
N ASP A 239 8.04 20.97 -9.14
CA ASP A 239 8.95 20.52 -8.09
C ASP A 239 10.16 21.47 -7.99
N LEU A 240 9.91 22.69 -7.51
CA LEU A 240 10.91 23.69 -7.16
C LEU A 240 11.56 23.27 -5.84
N ARG A 241 12.45 22.28 -5.90
CA ARG A 241 13.21 21.80 -4.74
C ARG A 241 14.14 22.90 -4.24
N GLY A 242 13.85 23.42 -3.05
CA GLY A 242 14.77 24.26 -2.27
C GLY A 242 15.25 23.52 -1.03
N GLU A 243 16.55 23.56 -0.74
CA GLU A 243 17.08 23.02 0.51
C GLU A 243 16.72 23.94 1.69
N ALA A 244 15.75 23.52 2.50
CA ALA A 244 15.29 24.29 3.66
C ALA A 244 15.83 23.76 5.00
N ILE A 245 16.31 22.52 5.02
CA ILE A 245 16.88 21.85 6.21
C ILE A 245 18.19 21.19 5.81
N ALA A 246 19.29 21.57 6.47
CA ALA A 246 20.57 20.88 6.41
C ALA A 246 20.80 20.21 7.77
N VAL A 247 20.81 18.88 7.80
CA VAL A 247 21.04 18.12 9.03
C VAL A 247 22.48 17.61 9.03
N GLY A 248 23.27 18.04 10.02
CA GLY A 248 24.64 17.57 10.25
C GLY A 248 24.72 16.68 11.49
N ASN A 249 25.64 15.71 11.49
CA ASN A 249 25.89 14.80 12.61
C ASN A 249 24.67 14.02 13.11
N VAL A 250 23.80 13.56 12.20
CA VAL A 250 22.68 12.68 12.56
C VAL A 250 23.22 11.30 12.93
N THR A 251 23.04 10.91 14.18
CA THR A 251 23.23 9.52 14.61
C THR A 251 21.87 8.84 14.66
N VAL A 252 21.66 7.83 13.83
CA VAL A 252 20.45 7.01 13.86
C VAL A 252 20.80 5.67 14.47
N LEU A 253 20.17 5.35 15.60
CA LEU A 253 20.24 4.01 16.18
C LEU A 253 19.13 3.15 15.55
N MET A 254 19.52 2.11 14.82
CA MET A 254 18.58 1.15 14.26
C MET A 254 18.78 -0.20 14.94
N SER A 255 17.69 -0.86 15.30
CA SER A 255 17.70 -2.22 15.81
C SER A 255 16.58 -2.99 15.12
N GLU A 256 16.93 -4.12 14.51
CA GLU A 256 15.97 -5.08 13.95
C GLU A 256 15.92 -6.28 14.90
N TRP A 257 14.74 -6.56 15.44
CA TRP A 257 14.52 -7.71 16.28
C TRP A 257 14.07 -8.86 15.36
N VAL A 258 14.91 -9.88 15.24
CA VAL A 258 14.79 -11.09 14.39
C VAL A 258 15.37 -10.94 12.96
N PRO A 259 16.53 -11.57 12.66
CA PRO A 259 17.23 -11.43 11.36
C PRO A 259 16.71 -12.38 10.26
N LEU A 260 15.46 -12.85 10.34
CA LEU A 260 14.88 -13.81 9.40
C LEU A 260 13.94 -13.16 8.36
N GLY A 261 13.81 -11.83 8.37
CA GLY A 261 13.05 -11.07 7.36
C GLY A 261 13.94 -10.43 6.30
N ALA A 262 13.34 -9.75 5.31
CA ALA A 262 14.10 -8.90 4.38
C ALA A 262 14.90 -7.89 5.19
N ASN A 263 16.24 -7.86 5.02
CA ASN A 263 17.17 -6.96 5.69
C ASN A 263 16.71 -5.49 5.59
N THR A 264 15.84 -5.08 6.50
CA THR A 264 15.16 -3.78 6.46
C THR A 264 16.19 -2.69 6.71
N ILE A 265 17.18 -2.98 7.57
CA ILE A 265 18.36 -2.14 7.81
C ILE A 265 19.14 -1.91 6.51
N PHE A 266 19.38 -2.94 5.71
CA PHE A 266 20.11 -2.79 4.44
C PHE A 266 19.34 -1.90 3.46
N SER A 267 18.04 -2.13 3.26
CA SER A 267 17.19 -1.29 2.39
C SER A 267 17.18 0.18 2.84
N ILE A 268 17.11 0.43 4.15
CA ILE A 268 17.18 1.80 4.70
C ILE A 268 18.57 2.41 4.47
N THR A 269 19.63 1.63 4.67
CA THR A 269 21.02 2.05 4.49
C THR A 269 21.29 2.46 3.03
N GLU A 270 20.76 1.72 2.06
CA GLU A 270 20.79 2.10 0.65
C GLU A 270 20.01 3.39 0.37
N LYS A 271 18.79 3.53 0.91
CA LYS A 271 17.94 4.73 0.73
C LYS A 271 18.53 5.99 1.37
N LEU A 272 19.29 5.84 2.46
CA LEU A 272 20.03 6.93 3.10
C LEU A 272 21.34 7.27 2.36
N GLY A 273 21.65 6.59 1.26
CA GLY A 273 22.79 6.91 0.41
C GLY A 273 24.12 6.38 0.93
N ALA A 274 24.15 5.42 1.86
CA ALA A 274 25.40 4.88 2.37
C ALA A 274 26.26 4.19 1.27
N ASN A 275 25.63 3.75 0.18
CA ASN A 275 26.31 3.18 -0.99
C ASN A 275 26.82 4.22 -2.00
N THR A 276 26.67 5.53 -1.74
CA THR A 276 27.18 6.59 -2.64
C THR A 276 28.63 7.00 -2.39
N PHE A 277 29.35 6.35 -1.46
CA PHE A 277 30.79 6.51 -1.37
C PHE A 277 31.47 5.60 -2.41
N PRO A 278 32.27 6.14 -3.36
CA PRO A 278 32.97 5.30 -4.32
C PRO A 278 33.90 4.35 -3.57
N HIS A 279 33.84 3.07 -3.96
CA HIS A 279 34.77 2.03 -3.53
C HIS A 279 36.20 2.58 -3.55
N THR A 280 36.73 2.87 -2.37
CA THR A 280 38.15 3.11 -2.19
C THR A 280 38.70 1.96 -1.36
N HIS A 281 39.52 1.18 -2.04
CA HIS A 281 40.44 0.16 -1.56
C HIS A 281 39.85 -1.19 -1.14
N GLU A 282 40.10 -2.16 -2.02
CA GLU A 282 40.41 -3.53 -1.65
C GLU A 282 41.26 -3.55 -0.36
N HIS A 283 40.70 -4.08 0.72
CA HIS A 283 41.51 -4.73 1.72
C HIS A 283 41.17 -6.22 1.72
N LYS A 284 42.13 -6.96 1.18
CA LYS A 284 42.28 -8.42 1.29
C LYS A 284 42.09 -8.85 2.74
N GLY A 285 41.48 -10.02 2.88
CA GLY A 285 40.83 -10.47 4.10
C GLY A 285 41.68 -10.48 5.36
N VAL A 286 40.99 -10.35 6.47
CA VAL A 286 41.46 -10.88 7.75
C VAL A 286 40.32 -11.71 8.32
N ALA A 287 40.65 -12.98 8.55
CA ALA A 287 39.78 -14.00 9.07
C ALA A 287 39.18 -13.63 10.43
N ALA A 288 38.00 -14.17 10.69
CA ALA A 288 37.40 -14.23 12.01
C ALA A 288 38.41 -14.78 13.03
N VAL A 289 38.67 -14.03 14.09
CA VAL A 289 39.36 -14.54 15.28
C VAL A 289 38.30 -14.80 16.34
N PRO A 290 38.14 -16.05 16.81
CA PRO A 290 37.16 -16.37 17.83
C PRO A 290 37.63 -15.89 19.20
N PHE A 291 36.63 -15.50 19.99
CA PHE A 291 36.68 -15.25 21.42
C PHE A 291 37.29 -16.45 22.15
N LEU A 292 38.39 -16.26 22.88
CA LEU A 292 38.83 -17.17 23.93
C LEU A 292 39.41 -16.40 25.12
N GLU A 293 38.96 -16.84 26.29
CA GLU A 293 39.21 -16.31 27.62
C GLU A 293 40.67 -16.46 28.09
N GLY A 294 41.05 -15.58 29.01
CA GLY A 294 41.88 -15.94 30.16
C GLY A 294 43.39 -15.79 29.99
N GLY A 295 44.01 -15.03 30.89
CA GLY A 295 45.45 -15.15 31.11
C GLY A 295 46.14 -13.92 31.68
N ARG A 296 46.33 -13.95 32.99
CA ARG A 296 47.18 -13.07 33.81
C ARG A 296 48.54 -12.74 33.17
N GLY A 297 49.05 -11.54 33.49
CA GLY A 297 50.43 -11.41 33.97
C GLY A 297 51.27 -10.27 33.37
N GLY A 298 51.69 -9.36 34.25
CA GLY A 298 53.12 -8.98 34.33
C GLY A 298 53.59 -7.74 33.57
N VAL A 299 53.58 -6.60 34.27
CA VAL A 299 54.71 -5.68 34.51
C VAL A 299 55.88 -5.71 33.50
N ARG A 300 56.04 -4.65 32.71
CA ARG A 300 57.05 -3.58 32.89
C ARG A 300 56.79 -2.43 31.93
#